data_AF-A0A925W5A8-F1
#
_entry.id   AF-A0A925W5A8-F1
#
_cell.length_a   1.000
_cell.length_b   1.000
_cell.length_c   1.000
_cell.angle_alpha   90.00
_cell.angle_beta   90.00
_cell.angle_gamma   90.00
#
_symmetry.space_group_name_H-M   'P 1'
#
loop_
_entity.id
_entity.type
_entity.pdbx_description
1 polymer ?
#
loop_
_entity_poly.entity_id
_entity_poly.type
_entity_poly.pdbx_seq_one_letter_code
_entity_poly.pdbx_strand_id
1 'polypeptide(L)' 'RLNVVVNNAGNGLVGAFEELGTEQIARNFDTNFFGALEVIRAALPILRAQGSGHLVNISAAGWPPAW' A
#
# COMPACT_ATOMS: atom_id res chain seq x y z
N ARG A 1 8.85 -21.21 2.65
CA ARG A 1 7.38 -21.32 2.83
C ARG A 1 6.88 -19.99 3.40
N LEU A 2 5.89 -19.36 2.75
CA LEU A 2 5.35 -18.06 3.12
C LEU A 2 3.84 -18.20 3.29
N ASN A 3 3.32 -18.07 4.51
CA ASN A 3 1.91 -18.39 4.78
C ASN A 3 1.00 -17.17 4.64
N VAL A 4 1.46 -16.01 5.10
CA VAL A 4 0.69 -14.76 5.07
C VAL A 4 1.63 -13.61 4.72
N VAL A 5 1.19 -12.74 3.82
CA VAL A 5 1.81 -11.44 3.54
C VAL A 5 0.80 -10.37 3.86
N VAL A 6 1.20 -9.41 4.69
CA VAL A 6 0.37 -8.26 5.04
C VAL A 6 1.07 -6.99 4.56
N ASN A 7 0.52 -6.36 3.54
CA ASN A 7 0.92 -5.02 3.12
C ASN A 7 0.25 -4.00 4.04
N ASN A 8 0.98 -3.61 5.09
CA ASN A 8 0.54 -2.64 6.08
C ASN A 8 1.38 -1.35 6.07
N ALA A 9 2.51 -1.33 5.36
CA ALA A 9 3.31 -0.11 5.26
C ALA A 9 2.48 0.98 4.57
N GLY A 10 2.26 2.09 5.26
CA GLY A 10 1.57 3.22 4.68
C GLY A 10 1.61 4.45 5.58
N ASN A 11 1.57 5.62 4.94
CA ASN A 11 1.53 6.91 5.61
C ASN A 11 0.27 7.67 5.17
N GLY A 12 -0.43 8.30 6.12
CA GLY A 12 -1.49 9.25 5.80
C GLY A 12 -0.92 10.52 5.20
N LEU A 13 -1.62 11.10 4.22
CA LEU A 13 -1.36 12.45 3.73
C LEU A 13 -2.64 13.25 3.88
N VAL A 14 -2.60 14.29 4.70
CA VAL A 14 -3.74 15.14 5.04
C VAL A 14 -3.40 16.58 4.68
N GLY A 15 -4.28 17.24 3.96
CA GLY A 15 -4.16 18.63 3.52
C GLY A 15 -5.14 18.92 2.39
N ALA A 16 -5.45 20.20 2.13
CA ALA A 16 -6.14 20.57 0.91
C ALA A 16 -5.22 20.28 -0.30
N PHE A 17 -5.80 19.98 -1.46
CA PHE A 17 -5.02 19.55 -2.62
C PHE A 17 -3.98 20.62 -3.05
N GLU A 18 -4.36 21.90 -2.94
CA GLU A 18 -3.53 23.06 -3.26
C GLU A 18 -2.39 23.30 -2.26
N GLU A 19 -2.49 22.72 -1.06
CA GLU A 19 -1.49 22.84 0.02
C GLU A 19 -0.44 21.72 -0.04
N LEU A 20 -0.71 20.65 -0.80
CA LEU A 20 0.17 19.48 -0.89
C LEU A 20 1.19 19.64 -2.01
N GLY A 21 2.47 19.60 -1.65
CA GLY A 21 3.55 19.61 -2.63
C GLY A 21 3.61 18.30 -3.44
N THR A 22 4.00 18.40 -4.71
CA THR A 22 4.18 17.25 -5.62
C THR A 22 5.02 16.13 -4.99
N GLU A 23 6.08 16.47 -4.29
CA GLU A 23 6.93 15.47 -3.64
C GLU A 23 6.24 14.75 -2.47
N GLN A 24 5.38 15.43 -1.72
CA GLN A 24 4.62 14.80 -0.64
C GLN A 24 3.61 13.79 -1.20
N ILE A 25 2.95 14.16 -2.30
CA ILE A 25 2.05 13.27 -3.03
C ILE A 25 2.83 12.08 -3.58
N ALA A 26 3.95 12.32 -4.27
CA ALA A 26 4.78 11.26 -4.84
C ALA A 26 5.26 10.27 -3.77
N ARG A 27 5.82 10.76 -2.66
CA ARG A 27 6.25 9.90 -1.53
C ARG A 27 5.10 9.08 -0.94
N ASN A 28 3.89 9.64 -0.92
CA ASN A 28 2.70 8.91 -0.47
C ASN A 28 2.40 7.73 -1.41
N PHE A 29 2.39 7.95 -2.73
CA PHE A 29 2.20 6.89 -3.72
C PHE A 29 3.33 5.86 -3.70
N ASP A 30 4.58 6.29 -3.54
CA ASP A 30 5.75 5.41 -3.44
C ASP A 30 5.58 4.37 -2.33
N THR A 31 5.06 4.78 -1.17
CA THR A 31 4.84 3.86 -0.04
C THR A 31 3.54 3.08 -0.21
N ASN A 32 2.42 3.80 -0.34
CA ASN A 32 1.08 3.23 -0.20
C ASN A 32 0.64 2.42 -1.42
N PHE A 33 1.17 2.73 -2.60
CA PHE A 33 0.78 2.09 -3.86
C PHE A 33 1.94 1.27 -4.44
N PHE A 34 3.04 1.91 -4.81
CA PHE A 34 4.16 1.22 -5.47
C PHE A 34 4.86 0.24 -4.52
N GLY A 35 5.10 0.63 -3.27
CA GLY A 35 5.69 -0.25 -2.25
C GLY A 35 4.87 -1.53 -2.04
N ALA A 36 3.55 -1.40 -1.90
CA ALA A 36 2.65 -2.55 -1.80
C ALA A 36 2.70 -3.44 -3.06
N LEU A 37 2.74 -2.84 -4.26
CA LEU A 37 2.89 -3.58 -5.53
C LEU A 37 4.20 -4.36 -5.60
N GLU A 38 5.31 -3.78 -5.20
CA GLU A 38 6.61 -4.45 -5.22
C GLU A 38 6.66 -5.63 -4.24
N VAL A 39 6.05 -5.50 -3.06
CA VAL A 39 5.89 -6.64 -2.14
C VAL A 39 5.05 -7.75 -2.76
N ILE A 40 3.94 -7.41 -3.43
CA ILE A 40 3.11 -8.40 -4.14
C ILE A 40 3.94 -9.10 -5.22
N ARG A 41 4.66 -8.35 -6.06
CA ARG A 41 5.50 -8.91 -7.14
C ARG A 41 6.54 -9.88 -6.60
N ALA A 42 7.16 -9.58 -5.46
CA ALA A 42 8.13 -10.44 -4.82
C ALA A 42 7.51 -11.68 -4.16
N ALA A 43 6.33 -11.55 -3.54
CA ALA A 43 5.67 -12.65 -2.82
C ALA A 43 4.94 -13.63 -3.75
N LEU A 44 4.36 -13.14 -4.86
CA LEU A 44 3.46 -13.91 -5.71
C LEU A 44 4.08 -15.21 -6.28
N PRO A 45 5.36 -15.23 -6.73
CA PRO A 45 5.99 -16.46 -7.19
C PRO A 45 6.05 -17.55 -6.12
N ILE A 46 6.33 -17.17 -4.87
CA ILE A 46 6.40 -18.10 -3.74
C ILE A 46 5.02 -18.66 -3.43
N LEU A 47 4.00 -17.79 -3.32
CA LEU A 47 2.62 -18.20 -3.03
C LEU A 47 2.05 -19.10 -4.12
N ARG A 48 2.34 -18.80 -5.39
CA ARG A 48 1.95 -19.64 -6.54
C ARG A 48 2.65 -20.98 -6.52
N ALA A 49 3.97 -21.02 -6.29
CA ALA A 49 4.74 -22.27 -6.28
C ALA A 49 4.27 -23.23 -5.17
N GLN A 50 3.87 -22.71 -4.01
CA GLN A 50 3.36 -23.55 -2.91
C GLN A 50 1.85 -23.84 -2.97
N GLY A 51 1.12 -23.26 -3.94
CA GLY A 51 -0.33 -23.47 -4.13
C GLY A 51 -1.22 -23.04 -2.96
N SER A 52 -0.71 -22.22 -2.03
CA SER A 52 -1.38 -21.86 -0.78
C SER A 52 -0.84 -20.57 -0.18
N GLY A 53 -1.60 -19.93 0.70
CA GLY A 53 -1.21 -18.73 1.44
C GLY A 53 -2.14 -17.54 1.19
N HIS A 54 -1.99 -16.49 1.99
CA HIS A 54 -2.86 -15.31 1.97
C HIS A 54 -2.06 -14.03 1.75
N LEU A 55 -2.62 -13.13 0.94
CA LEU A 55 -2.09 -11.78 0.74
C LEU A 55 -3.17 -10.79 1.14
N VAL A 56 -2.86 -9.93 2.12
CA VAL A 56 -3.78 -8.95 2.69
C VAL A 56 -3.19 -7.56 2.48
N ASN A 57 -3.93 -6.69 1.79
CA ASN A 57 -3.60 -5.27 1.69
C ASN A 57 -4.46 -4.49 2.69
N ILE A 58 -3.81 -3.69 3.52
CA ILE A 58 -4.50 -2.76 4.40
C ILE A 58 -4.73 -1.46 3.62
N SER A 59 -6.00 -1.11 3.42
CA SER A 59 -6.41 0.20 2.90
C SER A 59 -7.12 0.99 3.98
N ALA A 60 -7.05 2.31 3.91
CA ALA A 60 -7.84 3.19 4.75
C ALA A 60 -9.12 3.59 4.01
N ALA A 61 -10.26 3.52 4.70
CA ALA A 61 -11.47 4.19 4.23
C ALA A 61 -11.25 5.71 4.39
N GLY A 62 -11.53 6.47 3.32
CA GLY A 62 -11.39 7.93 3.34
C GLY A 62 -12.19 8.56 4.47
N TRP A 63 -11.59 9.55 5.13
CA TRP A 63 -12.30 10.35 6.13
C TRP A 63 -13.35 11.23 5.43
N PRO A 64 -14.52 11.51 6.04
CA PRO A 64 -15.45 12.49 5.50
C PRO A 64 -14.73 13.81 5.22
N PRO A 65 -15.12 14.52 4.13
CA PRO A 65 -14.51 15.79 3.78
C PRO A 65 -14.55 16.76 4.97
N ALA A 66 -13.44 17.44 5.22
CA ALA A 66 -13.29 18.42 6.29
C ALA A 66 -13.65 19.86 5.83
N TRP A 67 -14.30 19.99 4.67
CA TRP A 67 -14.74 21.26 4.07
C TRP A 67 -16.23 21.50 4.29
#